data_AF-A0A183M4R7-F1
#
_entry.id   AF-A0A183M4R7-F1
#
_cell.length_a   1.000
_cell.length_b   1.000
_cell.length_c   1.000
_cell.angle_alpha   90.00
_cell.angle_beta   90.00
_cell.angle_gamma   90.00
#
_symmetry.space_group_name_H-M   'P 1'
#
loop_
_entity.id
_entity.type
_entity.pdbx_description
1 polymer ?
#
loop_
_entity_poly.entity_id
_entity_poly.type
_entity_poly.pdbx_seq_one_letter_code
_entity_poly.pdbx_strand_id
1 'polypeptide(L)' 'MQGKTSSVAAASAAVGFNIHKGKSRILRYNTTCTNPITIDREDLEDVKTFTYLGSIIDEHGGSDADVKAQIGKAR' A
#
# COMPACT_ATOMS: atom_id res chain seq x y z
N MET A 1 2.76 12.82 -3.31
CA MET A 1 2.85 11.35 -3.18
C MET A 1 4.30 10.88 -3.30
N GLN A 2 5.00 11.20 -4.40
CA GLN A 2 6.38 10.75 -4.67
C GLN A 2 7.40 10.95 -3.53
N GLY A 3 7.42 12.13 -2.89
CA GLY A 3 8.36 12.40 -1.79
C GLY A 3 8.19 11.48 -0.58
N LYS A 4 6.94 11.09 -0.25
CA LYS A 4 6.66 10.14 0.84
C LYS A 4 7.10 8.73 0.47
N THR A 5 6.86 8.32 -0.78
CA THR A 5 7.30 7.01 -1.30
C THR A 5 8.82 6.87 -1.24
N SER A 6 9.56 7.92 -1.65
CA SER A 6 11.02 7.95 -1.56
C SER A 6 11.52 7.85 -0.10
N SER A 7 10.89 8.59 0.82
CA SER A 7 11.22 8.53 2.24
C SER A 7 10.98 7.14 2.84
N VAL A 8 9.85 6.50 2.52
CA VAL A 8 9.53 5.14 2.96
C VAL A 8 10.53 4.12 2.38
N ALA A 9 10.90 4.26 1.11
CA ALA A 9 11.91 3.40 0.49
C ALA A 9 13.27 3.50 1.18
N ALA A 10 13.74 4.72 1.45
CA ALA A 10 14.98 4.94 2.17
C ALA A 10 14.94 4.39 3.60
N ALA A 11 13.84 4.64 4.33
CA ALA A 11 13.67 4.13 5.69
C ALA A 11 13.60 2.59 5.73
N SER A 12 12.90 1.96 4.79
CA SER A 12 12.84 0.50 4.63
C SER A 12 14.22 -0.10 4.39
N ALA A 13 14.99 0.50 3.47
CA ALA A 13 16.35 0.06 3.18
C ALA A 13 17.29 0.20 4.39
N ALA A 14 17.14 1.27 5.17
CA ALA A 14 17.95 1.51 6.37
C ALA A 14 17.76 0.44 7.46
N VAL A 15 16.58 -0.20 7.52
CA VAL A 15 16.30 -1.33 8.43
C VAL A 15 16.46 -2.70 7.77
N GLY A 16 17.00 -2.76 6.54
CA GLY A 16 17.26 -3.99 5.80
C GLY A 16 16.03 -4.61 5.13
N PHE A 17 14.91 -3.88 5.05
CA PHE A 17 13.71 -4.34 4.36
C PHE A 17 13.73 -4.00 2.87
N ASN A 18 13.44 -5.00 2.05
CA ASN A 18 13.34 -4.86 0.61
C ASN A 18 11.90 -4.54 0.20
N ILE A 19 11.71 -3.45 -0.54
CA ILE A 19 10.43 -3.14 -1.17
C ILE A 19 10.30 -3.95 -2.46
N HIS A 20 9.30 -4.82 -2.50
CA HIS A 20 9.03 -5.65 -3.67
C HIS A 20 8.17 -4.89 -4.69
N LYS A 21 8.82 -4.24 -5.65
CA LYS A 21 8.20 -3.35 -6.64
C LYS A 21 7.00 -3.97 -7.36
N GLY A 22 7.15 -5.18 -7.91
CA GLY A 22 6.04 -5.87 -8.59
C GLY A 22 4.87 -6.36 -7.71
N LYS A 23 4.96 -6.21 -6.39
CA LYS A 23 3.85 -6.48 -5.44
C LYS A 23 3.30 -5.19 -4.84
N SER A 24 4.03 -4.08 -4.99
CA SER A 24 3.60 -2.76 -4.54
C SER A 24 2.58 -2.21 -5.52
N ARG A 25 1.45 -1.77 -4.99
CA ARG A 25 0.34 -1.21 -5.76
C ARG A 25 -0.19 0.02 -5.04
N ILE A 26 -0.75 0.95 -5.79
CA ILE A 26 -1.33 2.17 -5.24
C ILE A 26 -2.83 1.94 -5.12
N LEU A 27 -3.34 1.93 -3.88
CA LEU A 27 -4.78 1.97 -3.64
C LEU A 27 -5.27 3.41 -3.78
N ARG A 28 -6.18 3.65 -4.74
CA ARG A 28 -6.65 5.01 -5.03
C ARG A 28 -7.87 5.37 -4.18
N TYR A 29 -7.66 6.23 -3.19
CA TYR A 29 -8.73 6.82 -2.39
C TYR A 29 -9.01 8.24 -2.92
N ASN A 30 -10.10 8.40 -3.69
CA ASN A 30 -10.68 9.70 -4.12
C ASN A 30 -9.88 10.63 -5.05
N THR A 31 -8.65 10.31 -5.43
CA THR A 31 -7.83 11.20 -6.28
C THR A 31 -7.70 10.65 -7.69
N THR A 32 -7.93 11.45 -8.75
CA THR A 32 -7.51 11.07 -10.11
C THR A 32 -5.98 11.07 -10.13
N CYS A 33 -5.35 9.90 -10.25
CA CYS A 33 -3.89 9.81 -10.27
C CYS A 33 -3.37 10.45 -11.56
N THR A 34 -3.04 11.74 -11.52
CA THR A 34 -2.55 12.46 -12.70
C THR A 34 -1.07 12.20 -12.97
N ASN A 35 -0.32 11.79 -11.94
CA ASN A 35 1.11 11.57 -12.05
C ASN A 35 1.44 10.14 -11.60
N PRO A 36 2.12 9.34 -12.43
CA PRO A 36 2.57 8.01 -12.03
C PRO A 36 3.52 8.13 -10.84
N ILE A 37 3.37 7.22 -9.88
CA ILE A 37 4.30 7.10 -8.76
C ILE A 37 5.28 5.99 -9.12
N THR A 38 6.56 6.32 -9.06
CA THR A 38 7.63 5.38 -9.36
C THR A 38 8.37 4.93 -8.11
N ILE A 39 8.83 3.68 -8.09
CA ILE A 39 9.85 3.20 -7.16
C ILE A 39 11.04 2.75 -7.99
N ASP A 40 12.20 3.37 -7.80
CA ASP A 40 13.41 3.12 -8.59
C ASP A 40 13.18 3.15 -10.12
N ARG A 41 12.37 4.12 -10.59
CA ARG A 41 11.94 4.27 -12.00
C ARG A 41 10.96 3.22 -12.53
N GLU A 42 10.47 2.30 -11.69
CA GLU A 42 9.36 1.40 -12.06
C GLU A 42 8.03 2.01 -11.62
N ASP A 43 7.09 2.16 -12.56
CA ASP A 43 5.75 2.65 -12.30
C ASP A 43 4.95 1.61 -11.51
N LEU A 44 4.27 2.04 -10.45
CA LEU A 44 3.39 1.16 -9.69
C LEU A 44 1.99 1.13 -10.31
N GLU A 45 1.37 -0.04 -10.31
CA GLU A 45 -0.02 -0.21 -10.76
C GLU A 45 -1.00 0.49 -9.80
N ASP A 46 -1.99 1.16 -10.38
CA ASP A 46 -3.13 1.74 -9.67
C ASP A 46 -4.23 0.67 -9.54
N VAL A 47 -4.66 0.39 -8.31
CA VAL A 47 -5.71 -0.59 -8.03
C VAL A 47 -6.85 0.03 -7.25
N LYS A 48 -8.07 -0.44 -7.56
CA LYS A 48 -9.28 -0.02 -6.85
C LYS A 48 -9.47 -0.75 -5.52
N THR A 49 -9.00 -1.99 -5.45
CA THR A 49 -9.08 -2.84 -4.26
C THR A 49 -7.75 -3.51 -3.98
N PHE A 50 -7.46 -3.74 -2.70
CA PHE A 50 -6.27 -4.42 -2.22
C PHE A 50 -6.66 -5.42 -1.13
N THR A 51 -6.19 -6.65 -1.22
CA THR A 51 -6.41 -7.65 -0.18
C THR A 51 -5.24 -7.65 0.79
N TYR A 52 -5.48 -7.27 2.03
CA TYR A 52 -4.49 -7.32 3.10
C TYR A 52 -4.94 -8.33 4.16
N LEU A 53 -4.16 -9.38 4.37
CA LEU A 53 -4.41 -10.42 5.38
C LEU A 53 -5.82 -11.05 5.35
N GLY A 54 -6.45 -11.09 4.17
CA GLY A 54 -7.81 -11.62 3.97
C GLY A 54 -8.90 -10.55 3.96
N SER A 55 -8.59 -9.34 4.42
CA SER A 55 -9.49 -8.19 4.39
C SER A 55 -9.40 -7.47 3.04
N ILE A 56 -10.55 -7.14 2.46
CA ILE A 56 -10.61 -6.34 1.24
C ILE A 56 -10.62 -4.86 1.64
N ILE A 57 -9.56 -4.16 1.27
CA ILE A 57 -9.46 -2.72 1.40
C ILE A 57 -9.85 -2.12 0.05
N ASP A 58 -10.83 -1.23 0.07
CA ASP A 58 -11.38 -0.52 -1.09
C ASP A 58 -11.33 0.99 -0.82
N GLU A 59 -11.69 1.80 -1.83
CA GLU A 59 -11.87 3.25 -1.73
C GLU A 59 -12.84 3.70 -0.61
N HIS A 60 -13.64 2.81 -0.04
CA HIS A 60 -14.50 3.11 1.11
C HIS A 60 -13.91 2.73 2.48
N GLY A 61 -12.66 2.22 2.53
CA GLY A 61 -11.96 1.96 3.78
C GLY A 61 -12.53 0.83 4.64
N GLY A 62 -13.30 -0.11 4.05
CA GLY A 62 -14.07 -1.15 4.74
C GLY A 62 -13.28 -2.24 5.51
N SER A 63 -12.00 -2.03 5.79
CA SER A 63 -11.12 -3.04 6.41
C SER A 63 -11.06 -2.98 7.94
N ASP A 64 -11.61 -1.94 8.58
CA ASP A 64 -11.47 -1.71 10.03
C ASP A 64 -12.05 -2.86 10.88
N ALA A 65 -13.26 -3.31 10.56
CA ALA A 65 -13.93 -4.41 11.25
C ALA A 65 -13.15 -5.74 11.10
N ASP A 66 -12.58 -5.95 9.93
CA ASP A 66 -11.91 -7.19 9.53
C ASP A 66 -10.52 -7.30 10.21
N VAL A 67 -9.77 -6.20 10.24
CA VAL A 67 -8.50 -6.07 10.98
C VAL A 67 -8.73 -6.26 12.49
N LYS A 68 -9.78 -5.65 13.04
CA LYS A 68 -10.13 -5.80 14.47
C LYS A 68 -10.49 -7.24 14.83
N ALA A 69 -11.24 -7.93 13.98
CA ALA A 69 -11.58 -9.34 14.17
C ALA A 69 -10.34 -10.24 14.11
N GLN A 70 -9.37 -9.94 13.25
CA GLN A 70 -8.14 -10.73 13.12
C GLN A 70 -7.19 -10.52 14.30
N ILE A 71 -7.02 -9.29 14.78
CA ILE A 71 -6.22 -9.00 16.00
C ILE A 71 -6.81 -9.73 17.21
N GLY A 72 -8.14 -9.81 17.32
CA GLY A 72 -8.81 -10.57 18.37
C GLY A 72 -8.57 -12.08 18.33
N LYS A 73 -8.27 -12.66 17.15
CA LYS A 73 -7.97 -14.10 16.98
C LYS A 73 -6.51 -14.46 17.25
N ALA A 74 -5.60 -13.49 17.16
CA ALA A 74 -4.17 -13.71 17.40
C ALA A 74 -3.80 -13.67 18.89
N ARG A 75 -4.76 -13.41 19.79
CA ARG A 75 -4.56 -13.27 21.23
C ARG A 75 -5.10 -14.46 22.01
#